data_AF-A0AAP9QCG8-F1
#
_entry.id   AF-A0AAP9QCG8-F1
#
_cell.length_a   1.000
_cell.length_b   1.000
_cell.length_c   1.000
_cell.angle_alpha   90.00
_cell.angle_beta   90.00
_cell.angle_gamma   90.00
#
_symmetry.space_group_name_H-M   'P 1'
#
loop_
_entity.id
_entity.type
_entity.pdbx_description
1 polymer ?
#
loop_
_entity_poly.entity_id
_entity_poly.type
_entity_poly.pdbx_seq_one_letter_code
_entity_poly.pdbx_strand_id
1 'polypeptide(L)'
;MPSKKRPPTKKTLIAPSDKPSAVSRRTKNQLYAQVGIKEQKVFLGKDALDKLRFLLHFQYSHEDDVNDRDPLLLGDVLSYCINACYNLKSFKAERTSDAPKTMTAAKTPQGQRLYRYHQMAKTNDASELSKSFNACDKRGKPYFPHTEDVAAHFDWGDEFDEMPDAEESKEGDNEDKDEWLTHEIQKLCDAKVVRECIKKWNEEAFPTKDEQPVSPDNVGVTPKLKKPKVKKISSDLAEDDFPDF
;
A
#
# COMPACT_ATOMS: atom_id res chain seq x y z
N MET A 1 43.27 45.12 0.42
CA MET A 1 42.40 44.36 -0.51
C MET A 1 40.99 44.32 0.08
N PRO A 2 40.01 45.07 -0.45
CA PRO A 2 38.64 45.01 0.06
C PRO A 2 37.95 43.74 -0.44
N SER A 3 37.32 43.01 0.49
CA SER A 3 36.58 41.78 0.20
C SER A 3 35.37 42.05 -0.69
N LYS A 4 35.34 41.43 -1.88
CA LYS A 4 34.16 41.43 -2.75
C LYS A 4 33.00 40.72 -2.02
N LYS A 5 32.05 41.50 -1.51
CA LYS A 5 30.77 40.97 -1.04
C LYS A 5 30.04 40.30 -2.21
N ARG A 6 29.70 39.02 -2.07
CA ARG A 6 28.85 38.30 -3.03
C ARG A 6 27.49 39.02 -3.13
N PRO A 7 26.96 39.23 -4.35
CA PRO A 7 25.64 39.82 -4.48
C PRO A 7 24.58 38.88 -3.88
N PRO A 8 23.55 39.43 -3.22
CA PRO A 8 22.45 38.61 -2.69
C PRO A 8 21.71 37.96 -3.87
N THR A 9 21.60 36.64 -3.83
CA THR A 9 20.75 35.88 -4.75
C THR A 9 19.32 36.37 -4.58
N LYS A 10 18.83 37.20 -5.51
CA LYS A 10 17.41 37.53 -5.61
C LYS A 10 16.67 36.22 -5.78
N LYS A 11 15.96 35.78 -4.74
CA LYS A 11 14.94 34.73 -4.88
C LYS A 11 13.87 35.33 -5.78
N THR A 12 13.97 35.08 -7.08
CA THR A 12 12.90 35.39 -8.02
C THR A 12 11.67 34.65 -7.52
N LEU A 13 10.67 35.40 -7.06
CA LEU A 13 9.39 34.85 -6.66
C LEU A 13 8.71 34.42 -7.97
N ILE A 14 8.91 33.16 -8.35
CA ILE A 14 8.34 32.60 -9.58
C ILE A 14 6.83 32.57 -9.36
N ALA A 15 6.11 33.43 -10.08
CA ALA A 15 4.66 33.44 -10.04
C ALA A 15 4.14 32.07 -10.50
N PRO A 16 3.12 31.51 -9.83
CA PRO A 16 2.52 30.25 -10.22
C PRO A 16 2.03 30.30 -11.68
N SER A 17 2.34 29.27 -12.46
CA SER A 17 1.83 29.14 -13.84
C SER A 17 0.32 28.89 -13.83
N ASP A 18 -0.40 29.59 -14.70
CA ASP A 18 -1.85 29.47 -14.92
C ASP A 18 -2.22 28.51 -16.07
N LYS A 19 -1.23 27.84 -16.67
CA LYS A 19 -1.49 26.84 -17.70
C LYS A 19 -2.41 25.74 -17.14
N PRO A 20 -3.41 25.24 -17.90
CA PRO A 20 -4.38 24.27 -17.40
C PRO A 20 -3.76 23.03 -16.74
N SER A 21 -2.66 22.51 -17.30
CA SER A 21 -1.91 21.37 -16.75
C SER A 21 -1.21 21.68 -15.42
N ALA A 22 -0.68 22.91 -15.26
CA ALA A 22 -0.03 23.35 -14.03
C ALA A 22 -1.05 23.57 -12.91
N VAL A 23 -2.23 24.11 -13.24
CA VAL A 23 -3.35 24.26 -12.30
C VAL A 23 -3.87 22.90 -11.86
N SER A 24 -4.15 22.00 -12.81
CA SER A 24 -4.61 20.62 -12.51
C SER A 24 -3.63 19.88 -11.60
N ARG A 25 -2.32 19.96 -11.88
CA ARG A 25 -1.30 19.35 -11.02
C ARG A 25 -1.29 19.97 -9.62
N ARG A 26 -1.42 21.29 -9.51
CA ARG A 26 -1.46 21.98 -8.20
C ARG A 26 -2.68 21.55 -7.38
N THR A 27 -3.85 21.50 -8.00
CA THR A 27 -5.09 21.03 -7.36
C THR A 27 -4.94 19.59 -6.87
N LYS A 28 -4.44 18.69 -7.72
CA LYS A 28 -4.15 17.30 -7.35
C LYS A 28 -3.21 17.20 -6.15
N ASN A 29 -2.11 17.96 -6.18
CA ASN A 29 -1.13 17.95 -5.09
C ASN A 29 -1.69 18.52 -3.79
N GLN A 30 -2.57 19.53 -3.87
CA GLN A 30 -3.24 20.10 -2.70
C GLN A 30 -4.20 19.09 -2.07
N LEU A 31 -4.98 18.37 -2.88
CA LEU A 31 -5.85 17.28 -2.41
C LEU A 31 -5.05 16.15 -1.77
N TYR A 32 -3.94 15.74 -2.40
CA TYR A 32 -3.04 14.72 -1.84
C TYR A 32 -2.49 15.17 -0.48
N ALA A 33 -2.11 16.44 -0.34
CA ALA A 33 -1.62 16.97 0.92
C ALA A 33 -2.68 17.00 2.02
N GLN A 34 -3.97 17.21 1.68
CA GLN A 34 -5.09 17.18 2.63
C GLN A 34 -5.31 15.80 3.23
N VAL A 35 -5.04 14.74 2.47
CA VAL A 35 -5.06 13.34 2.93
C VAL A 35 -3.69 12.83 3.38
N GLY A 36 -2.78 13.75 3.72
CA GLY A 36 -1.43 13.45 4.26
C GLY A 36 -0.41 12.91 3.25
N ILE A 37 -0.73 12.82 1.97
CA ILE A 37 0.21 12.43 0.91
C ILE A 37 0.95 13.68 0.42
N LYS A 38 2.22 13.82 0.82
CA LYS A 38 3.08 14.91 0.37
C LYS A 38 3.96 14.40 -0.77
N GLU A 39 3.85 15.02 -1.96
CA GLU A 39 4.75 14.72 -3.08
C GLU A 39 6.17 15.17 -2.70
N GLN A 40 7.06 14.20 -2.46
CA GLN A 40 8.47 14.45 -2.20
C GLN A 40 9.30 13.93 -3.37
N LYS A 41 10.22 14.78 -3.85
CA LYS A 41 11.20 14.35 -4.84
C LYS A 41 12.28 13.53 -4.15
N VAL A 42 12.42 12.29 -4.58
CA VAL A 42 13.48 11.38 -4.12
C VAL A 42 14.35 11.04 -5.34
N PHE A 43 15.66 11.11 -5.16
CA PHE A 43 16.62 10.69 -6.17
C PHE A 43 17.07 9.28 -5.85
N LEU A 44 16.74 8.34 -6.73
CA LEU A 44 17.17 6.95 -6.64
C LEU A 44 18.28 6.68 -7.65
N GLY A 45 19.28 5.89 -7.25
CA GLY A 45 20.31 5.41 -8.17
C GLY A 45 19.72 4.47 -9.23
N LYS A 46 20.46 4.27 -10.34
CA LYS A 46 20.01 3.45 -11.47
C LYS A 46 19.58 2.03 -11.03
N ASP A 47 20.39 1.36 -10.22
CA ASP A 47 20.09 0.01 -9.71
C ASP A 47 18.78 -0.04 -8.88
N ALA A 48 18.55 0.96 -8.02
CA ALA A 48 17.33 1.04 -7.23
C ALA A 48 16.08 1.27 -8.12
N LEU A 49 16.22 2.10 -9.16
CA LEU A 49 15.15 2.32 -10.13
C LEU A 49 14.85 1.05 -10.93
N ASP A 50 15.88 0.33 -11.37
CA ASP A 50 15.71 -0.90 -12.15
C ASP A 50 15.03 -2.01 -11.32
N LYS A 51 15.39 -2.14 -10.03
CA LYS A 51 14.71 -3.04 -9.08
C LYS A 51 13.27 -2.64 -8.79
N LEU A 52 13.01 -1.35 -8.67
CA LEU A 52 11.66 -0.84 -8.41
C LEU A 52 10.74 -1.08 -9.61
N ARG A 53 11.24 -0.88 -10.84
CA ARG A 53 10.54 -1.27 -12.07
C ARG A 53 10.26 -2.75 -12.11
N PHE A 54 11.25 -3.59 -11.81
CA PHE A 54 11.05 -5.03 -11.74
C PHE A 54 9.92 -5.40 -10.78
N LEU A 55 9.88 -4.81 -9.57
CA LEU A 55 8.81 -5.04 -8.60
C LEU A 55 7.45 -4.56 -9.09
N LEU A 56 7.38 -3.39 -9.73
CA LEU A 56 6.15 -2.87 -10.34
C LEU A 56 5.61 -3.83 -11.41
N HIS A 57 6.46 -4.23 -12.36
CA HIS A 57 6.08 -5.20 -13.40
C HIS A 57 5.68 -6.56 -12.84
N PHE A 58 6.34 -7.00 -11.78
CA PHE A 58 6.03 -8.27 -11.12
C PHE A 58 4.69 -8.23 -10.37
N GLN A 59 4.39 -7.13 -9.68
CA GLN A 59 3.19 -7.02 -8.84
C GLN A 59 1.93 -6.57 -9.60
N TYR A 60 2.08 -5.74 -10.64
CA TYR A 60 0.96 -5.16 -11.40
C TYR A 60 0.78 -5.76 -12.81
N SER A 61 1.58 -6.78 -13.16
CA SER A 61 1.51 -7.65 -14.35
C SER A 61 1.91 -7.06 -15.72
N HIS A 62 2.25 -8.00 -16.60
CA HIS A 62 3.25 -8.00 -17.68
C HIS A 62 3.04 -7.13 -18.92
N GLU A 63 2.07 -6.24 -18.96
CA GLU A 63 1.88 -5.38 -20.13
C GLU A 63 2.62 -4.07 -19.94
N ASP A 64 3.27 -3.59 -21.01
CA ASP A 64 4.07 -2.36 -21.08
C ASP A 64 3.28 -1.07 -20.72
N ASP A 65 2.02 -1.20 -20.31
CA ASP A 65 1.09 -0.14 -19.94
C ASP A 65 1.08 0.21 -18.44
N VAL A 66 1.95 -0.42 -17.63
CA VAL A 66 2.25 0.12 -16.30
C VAL A 66 2.90 1.49 -16.49
N ASN A 67 2.11 2.55 -16.26
CA ASN A 67 2.63 3.90 -16.28
C ASN A 67 3.57 4.05 -15.06
N ASP A 68 4.85 3.74 -15.26
CA ASP A 68 5.96 3.91 -14.30
C ASP A 68 6.03 5.31 -13.66
N ARG A 69 5.28 6.28 -14.21
CA ARG A 69 5.17 7.63 -13.70
C ARG A 69 3.97 7.85 -12.79
N ASP A 70 3.13 6.85 -12.51
CA ASP A 70 2.07 6.99 -11.51
C ASP A 70 2.71 7.07 -10.11
N PRO A 71 2.71 8.24 -9.46
CA PRO A 71 3.36 8.41 -8.17
C PRO A 71 2.70 7.58 -7.06
N LEU A 72 1.42 7.22 -7.23
CA LEU A 72 0.68 6.44 -6.25
C LEU A 72 1.12 4.97 -6.26
N LEU A 73 1.24 4.35 -7.44
CA LEU A 73 1.74 2.98 -7.58
C LEU A 73 3.20 2.86 -7.12
N LEU A 74 4.03 3.85 -7.49
CA LEU A 74 5.40 3.90 -7.01
C LEU A 74 5.48 4.02 -5.49
N GLY A 75 4.62 4.86 -4.91
CA GLY A 75 4.49 5.04 -3.47
C GLY A 75 4.04 3.76 -2.75
N ASP A 76 3.13 3.00 -3.34
CA ASP A 76 2.64 1.72 -2.81
C ASP A 76 3.76 0.68 -2.73
N VAL A 77 4.52 0.49 -3.81
CA VAL A 77 5.64 -0.46 -3.84
C VAL A 77 6.75 -0.03 -2.89
N LEU A 78 7.10 1.25 -2.85
CA LEU A 78 8.08 1.78 -1.89
C LEU A 78 7.62 1.58 -0.44
N SER A 79 6.33 1.84 -0.17
CA SER A 79 5.74 1.61 1.15
C SER A 79 5.79 0.14 1.54
N TYR A 80 5.50 -0.77 0.60
CA TYR A 80 5.68 -2.21 0.79
C TYR A 80 7.11 -2.56 1.15
N CYS A 81 8.11 -2.10 0.37
CA CYS A 81 9.52 -2.38 0.64
C CYS A 81 9.95 -1.89 2.03
N ILE A 82 9.60 -0.66 2.39
CA ILE A 82 9.91 -0.08 3.70
C ILE A 82 9.27 -0.90 4.81
N ASN A 83 7.98 -1.23 4.67
CA ASN A 83 7.24 -1.98 5.69
C ASN A 83 7.76 -3.43 5.79
N ALA A 84 8.20 -4.04 4.69
CA ALA A 84 8.86 -5.33 4.67
C ALA A 84 10.18 -5.30 5.45
N CYS A 85 11.02 -4.28 5.26
CA CYS A 85 12.27 -4.09 6.00
C CYS A 85 12.03 -3.99 7.51
N TYR A 86 11.07 -3.16 7.95
CA TYR A 86 10.70 -3.06 9.37
C TYR A 86 10.08 -4.34 9.94
N ASN A 87 9.61 -5.25 9.08
CA ASN A 87 9.06 -6.53 9.51
C ASN A 87 10.09 -7.65 9.64
N LEU A 88 11.34 -7.44 9.21
CA LEU A 88 12.42 -8.40 9.35
C LEU A 88 12.74 -8.66 10.83
N LYS A 89 13.10 -9.91 11.16
CA LYS A 89 13.36 -10.33 12.54
C LYS A 89 14.47 -9.51 13.21
N SER A 90 15.53 -9.18 12.46
CA SER A 90 16.65 -8.34 12.91
C SER A 90 16.16 -6.95 13.34
N PHE A 91 15.41 -6.27 12.48
CA PHE A 91 14.86 -4.94 12.79
C PHE A 91 13.81 -4.96 13.91
N LYS A 92 13.02 -6.04 14.03
CA LYS A 92 12.07 -6.18 15.15
C LYS A 92 12.77 -6.34 16.51
N ALA A 93 13.92 -7.00 16.54
CA ALA A 93 14.69 -7.22 17.76
C ALA A 93 15.34 -5.94 18.28
N GLU A 94 15.71 -5.02 17.38
CA GLU A 94 16.40 -3.75 17.70
C GLU A 94 15.45 -2.56 17.86
N ARG A 95 14.15 -2.81 17.96
CA ARG A 95 13.16 -1.73 17.96
C ARG A 95 13.27 -0.84 19.18
N THR A 96 13.45 0.46 18.91
CA THR A 96 13.24 1.52 19.89
C THR A 96 11.76 1.91 19.97
N SER A 97 11.35 2.62 21.03
CA SER A 97 10.00 3.18 21.19
C SER A 97 9.57 4.07 20.03
N ASP A 98 10.54 4.66 19.34
CA ASP A 98 10.34 5.64 18.28
C ASP A 98 10.16 5.00 16.90
N ALA A 99 10.34 3.68 16.81
CA ALA A 99 10.13 2.96 15.56
C ALA A 99 8.64 2.95 15.18
N PRO A 100 8.30 3.18 13.90
CA PRO A 100 6.91 3.21 13.45
C PRO A 100 6.22 1.87 13.76
N LYS A 101 4.96 1.89 14.22
CA LYS A 101 4.18 0.65 14.47
C LYS A 101 4.11 -0.18 13.19
N THR A 102 4.58 -1.43 13.24
CA THR A 102 4.56 -2.32 12.07
C THR A 102 3.15 -2.76 11.78
N MET A 103 2.75 -2.62 10.52
CA MET A 103 1.67 -3.39 9.94
C MET A 103 2.24 -4.56 9.17
N THR A 104 1.42 -5.58 8.90
CA THR A 104 1.79 -6.63 7.95
C THR A 104 2.15 -5.98 6.61
N ALA A 105 3.31 -6.31 6.03
CA ALA A 105 3.68 -5.79 4.72
C ALA A 105 2.72 -6.34 3.66
N ALA A 106 2.01 -5.46 2.96
CA ALA A 106 1.05 -5.85 1.93
C ALA A 106 1.76 -6.31 0.66
N LYS A 107 1.69 -7.60 0.36
CA LYS A 107 2.38 -8.21 -0.79
C LYS A 107 1.59 -8.09 -2.09
N THR A 108 0.28 -7.86 -2.01
CA THR A 108 -0.63 -7.75 -3.16
C THR A 108 -0.92 -6.28 -3.49
N PRO A 109 -1.16 -5.92 -4.76
CA PRO A 109 -1.59 -4.58 -5.17
C PRO A 109 -2.78 -4.03 -4.38
N GLN A 110 -3.80 -4.87 -4.16
CA GLN A 110 -5.02 -4.53 -3.42
C GLN A 110 -4.67 -4.21 -1.95
N GLY A 111 -3.83 -5.03 -1.33
CA GLY A 111 -3.37 -4.80 0.03
C GLY A 111 -2.54 -3.53 0.17
N GLN A 112 -1.72 -3.20 -0.83
CA GLN A 112 -0.92 -1.98 -0.82
C GLN A 112 -1.80 -0.73 -0.95
N ARG A 113 -2.79 -0.78 -1.85
CA ARG A 113 -3.79 0.28 -2.02
C ARG A 113 -4.61 0.48 -0.74
N LEU A 114 -5.09 -0.60 -0.13
CA LEU A 114 -5.79 -0.58 1.15
C LEU A 114 -4.92 0.02 2.25
N TYR A 115 -3.63 -0.35 2.31
CA TYR A 115 -2.70 0.22 3.27
C TYR A 115 -2.53 1.73 3.09
N ARG A 116 -2.44 2.21 1.84
CA ARG A 116 -2.39 3.66 1.53
C ARG A 116 -3.65 4.37 2.02
N TYR A 117 -4.84 3.84 1.75
CA TYR A 117 -6.09 4.44 2.22
C TYR A 117 -6.21 4.47 3.74
N HIS A 118 -5.74 3.42 4.41
CA HIS A 118 -5.60 3.44 5.87
C HIS A 118 -4.62 4.52 6.36
N GLN A 119 -3.51 4.79 5.64
CA GLN A 119 -2.63 5.91 5.99
C GLN A 119 -3.33 7.26 5.79
N MET A 120 -4.09 7.42 4.69
CA MET A 120 -4.85 8.64 4.40
C MET A 120 -5.95 8.89 5.43
N ALA A 121 -6.71 7.87 5.81
CA ALA A 121 -7.81 7.97 6.76
C ALA A 121 -7.36 8.44 8.15
N LYS A 122 -6.09 8.20 8.52
CA LYS A 122 -5.53 8.63 9.81
C LYS A 122 -5.15 10.10 9.90
N THR A 123 -5.31 10.85 8.83
CA THR A 123 -4.80 12.23 8.76
C THR A 123 -5.75 13.24 9.36
N ASN A 124 -7.06 12.93 9.36
CA ASN A 124 -8.10 13.78 9.90
C ASN A 124 -9.39 12.98 10.15
N ASP A 125 -10.43 13.62 10.67
CA ASP A 125 -11.72 12.98 10.90
C ASP A 125 -12.41 12.56 9.58
N ALA A 126 -13.13 11.43 9.60
CA ALA A 126 -13.73 10.83 8.41
C ALA A 126 -14.69 11.78 7.66
N SER A 127 -15.46 12.58 8.39
CA SER A 127 -16.38 13.58 7.83
C SER A 127 -15.64 14.71 7.11
N GLU A 128 -14.47 15.11 7.62
CA GLU A 128 -13.62 16.12 6.98
C GLU A 128 -12.91 15.56 5.74
N LEU A 129 -12.56 14.27 5.77
CA LEU A 129 -11.89 13.58 4.67
C LEU A 129 -12.83 13.20 3.52
N SER A 130 -14.14 13.04 3.76
CA SER A 130 -15.12 12.65 2.74
C SER A 130 -15.03 13.48 1.45
N LYS A 131 -14.92 14.82 1.57
CA LYS A 131 -14.76 15.71 0.41
C LYS A 131 -13.47 15.46 -0.37
N SER A 132 -12.41 15.07 0.32
CA SER A 132 -11.09 14.84 -0.28
C SER A 132 -11.03 13.46 -0.95
N PHE A 133 -11.61 12.44 -0.32
CA PHE A 133 -11.70 11.08 -0.85
C PHE A 133 -12.57 11.03 -2.12
N ASN A 134 -13.69 11.76 -2.13
CA ASN A 134 -14.61 11.85 -3.27
C ASN A 134 -14.26 12.95 -4.28
N ALA A 135 -13.08 13.54 -4.18
CA ALA A 135 -12.67 14.57 -5.13
C ALA A 135 -12.40 13.95 -6.53
N CYS A 136 -12.97 14.57 -7.56
CA CYS A 136 -12.76 14.19 -8.96
C CYS A 136 -11.95 15.23 -9.73
N ASP A 137 -11.32 14.77 -10.81
CA ASP A 137 -10.72 15.66 -11.80
C ASP A 137 -11.80 16.36 -12.65
N LYS A 138 -11.36 17.24 -13.55
CA LYS A 138 -12.28 18.00 -14.43
C LYS A 138 -13.07 17.12 -15.41
N ARG A 139 -12.70 15.85 -15.57
CA ARG A 139 -13.36 14.86 -16.43
C ARG A 139 -14.28 13.93 -15.62
N GLY A 140 -14.43 14.17 -14.31
CA GLY A 140 -15.20 13.31 -13.42
C GLY A 140 -14.46 12.09 -12.92
N LYS A 141 -13.16 11.92 -13.23
CA LYS A 141 -12.39 10.76 -12.75
C LYS A 141 -11.98 10.97 -11.29
N PRO A 142 -12.26 10.05 -10.36
CA PRO A 142 -11.87 10.19 -8.97
C PRO A 142 -10.35 10.21 -8.82
N TYR A 143 -9.85 11.06 -7.93
CA TYR A 143 -8.43 11.08 -7.56
C TYR A 143 -8.05 9.86 -6.70
N PHE A 144 -9.01 9.35 -5.95
CA PHE A 144 -8.91 8.16 -5.11
C PHE A 144 -10.08 7.24 -5.45
N PRO A 145 -9.94 6.42 -6.52
CA PRO A 145 -11.04 5.56 -6.94
C PRO A 145 -11.50 4.69 -5.79
N HIS A 146 -12.83 4.56 -5.63
CA HIS A 146 -13.39 3.50 -4.82
C HIS A 146 -12.85 2.19 -5.37
N THR A 147 -12.56 1.30 -4.45
CA THR A 147 -11.81 0.10 -4.79
C THR A 147 -12.77 -1.04 -4.89
N GLU A 148 -13.43 -1.20 -6.03
CA GLU A 148 -14.29 -2.34 -6.32
C GLU A 148 -13.55 -3.66 -6.05
N ASP A 149 -12.27 -3.73 -6.42
CA ASP A 149 -11.38 -4.88 -6.20
C ASP A 149 -11.05 -5.12 -4.72
N VAL A 150 -10.94 -4.06 -3.91
CA VAL A 150 -10.77 -4.17 -2.46
C VAL A 150 -12.12 -4.44 -1.81
N ALA A 151 -13.22 -3.84 -2.28
CA ALA A 151 -14.55 -3.92 -1.69
C ALA A 151 -15.16 -5.32 -1.84
N ALA A 152 -14.91 -6.00 -2.95
CA ALA A 152 -15.32 -7.40 -3.12
C ALA A 152 -14.71 -8.34 -2.05
N HIS A 153 -13.62 -7.95 -1.39
CA HIS A 153 -12.88 -8.80 -0.46
C HIS A 153 -12.63 -8.20 0.92
N PHE A 154 -12.87 -6.89 1.08
CA PHE A 154 -12.78 -6.14 2.32
C PHE A 154 -14.20 -5.95 2.82
N ASP A 155 -14.53 -6.65 3.90
CA ASP A 155 -15.82 -6.51 4.57
C ASP A 155 -15.95 -5.08 5.11
N TRP A 156 -16.79 -4.26 4.47
CA TRP A 156 -17.12 -2.90 4.93
C TRP A 156 -18.11 -2.90 6.10
N GLY A 157 -18.73 -4.05 6.40
CA GLY A 157 -19.77 -4.24 7.41
C GLY A 157 -21.12 -3.94 6.81
N ASP A 158 -22.07 -4.87 6.96
CA ASP A 158 -23.46 -4.65 6.57
C ASP A 158 -24.05 -3.47 7.36
N GLU A 159 -24.88 -2.70 6.64
CA GLU A 159 -25.89 -1.73 7.09
C GLU A 159 -25.98 -1.48 8.59
N PHE A 160 -25.76 -0.22 8.99
CA PHE A 160 -26.25 0.23 10.28
C PHE A 160 -27.78 0.09 10.30
N ASP A 161 -28.28 -0.64 11.31
CA ASP A 161 -29.68 -0.71 11.72
C ASP A 161 -30.41 0.62 11.45
N GLU A 162 -31.53 0.51 10.73
CA GLU A 162 -32.61 1.49 10.54
C GLU A 162 -32.44 2.79 11.35
N MET A 163 -31.88 3.83 10.74
CA MET A 163 -32.17 5.20 11.20
C MET A 163 -33.63 5.53 10.87
N PRO A 164 -34.40 6.10 11.81
CA PRO A 164 -35.83 6.32 11.60
C PRO A 164 -36.05 7.41 10.55
N ASP A 165 -36.92 7.11 9.60
CA ASP A 165 -37.54 7.95 8.56
C ASP A 165 -37.04 9.41 8.49
N ALA A 166 -36.05 9.63 7.62
CA ALA A 166 -35.81 10.94 7.03
C ALA A 166 -36.42 10.95 5.62
N GLU A 167 -37.59 11.57 5.55
CA GLU A 167 -38.48 11.78 4.40
C GLU A 167 -37.92 11.52 2.99
N GLU A 168 -38.71 10.72 2.24
CA GLU A 168 -38.62 10.48 0.81
C GLU A 168 -38.31 11.75 0.01
N SER A 169 -37.09 11.84 -0.51
CA SER A 169 -36.80 12.68 -1.69
C SER A 169 -36.78 11.76 -2.92
N LYS A 170 -37.77 11.96 -3.79
CA LYS A 170 -38.02 11.16 -4.99
C LYS A 170 -36.97 11.37 -6.08
N GLU A 171 -36.53 10.21 -6.60
CA GLU A 171 -36.18 9.86 -7.98
C GLU A 171 -35.15 10.71 -8.76
N GLY A 172 -34.06 10.03 -9.13
CA GLY A 172 -33.22 10.36 -10.27
C GLY A 172 -31.93 9.54 -10.27
N ASP A 173 -31.94 8.39 -10.93
CA ASP A 173 -30.79 7.53 -11.28
C ASP A 173 -29.75 7.29 -10.16
N ASN A 174 -29.99 6.29 -9.30
CA ASN A 174 -28.91 5.61 -8.59
C ASN A 174 -28.17 4.72 -9.60
N GLU A 175 -27.41 5.33 -10.51
CA GLU A 175 -26.16 4.70 -10.93
C GLU A 175 -25.31 4.65 -9.67
N ASP A 176 -24.95 3.46 -9.21
CA ASP A 176 -24.11 3.21 -8.04
C ASP A 176 -22.93 4.17 -8.05
N LYS A 177 -23.03 5.25 -7.27
CA LYS A 177 -21.95 6.21 -7.21
C LYS A 177 -20.85 5.54 -6.41
N ASP A 178 -19.72 5.28 -7.07
CA ASP A 178 -18.43 4.84 -6.47
C ASP A 178 -17.85 5.93 -5.54
N GLU A 179 -18.68 6.40 -4.60
CA GLU A 179 -18.38 7.41 -3.61
C GLU A 179 -18.04 6.74 -2.28
N TRP A 180 -16.95 7.19 -1.67
CA TRP A 180 -16.57 6.83 -0.31
C TRP A 180 -17.59 7.33 0.70
N LEU A 181 -18.20 6.41 1.43
CA LEU A 181 -19.07 6.72 2.55
C LEU A 181 -18.25 7.04 3.80
N THR A 182 -18.77 7.91 4.66
CA THR A 182 -18.06 8.33 5.89
C THR A 182 -17.72 7.15 6.79
N HIS A 183 -18.58 6.14 6.87
CA HIS A 183 -18.33 4.96 7.69
C HIS A 183 -17.23 4.06 7.10
N GLU A 184 -17.07 3.99 5.78
CA GLU A 184 -15.97 3.28 5.13
C GLU A 184 -14.64 3.95 5.46
N ILE A 185 -14.59 5.28 5.38
CA ILE A 185 -13.41 6.07 5.78
C ILE A 185 -13.11 5.87 7.27
N GLN A 186 -14.14 5.81 8.13
CA GLN A 186 -13.97 5.52 9.55
C GLN A 186 -13.40 4.12 9.78
N LYS A 187 -13.84 3.13 9.00
CA LYS A 187 -13.34 1.74 9.09
C LYS A 187 -11.89 1.62 8.65
N LEU A 188 -11.46 2.42 7.66
CA LEU A 188 -10.05 2.52 7.26
C LEU A 188 -9.13 3.00 8.39
N CYS A 189 -9.64 3.68 9.43
CA CYS A 189 -8.86 4.05 10.61
C CYS A 189 -8.53 2.85 11.51
N ASP A 190 -9.30 1.75 11.44
CA ASP A 190 -9.10 0.57 12.26
C ASP A 190 -7.91 -0.27 11.76
N ALA A 191 -6.77 -0.08 12.44
CA ALA A 191 -5.54 -0.78 12.13
C ALA A 191 -5.63 -2.31 12.31
N LYS A 192 -6.57 -2.82 13.12
CA LYS A 192 -6.76 -4.25 13.33
C LYS A 192 -7.47 -4.86 12.13
N VAL A 193 -8.60 -4.29 11.71
CA VAL A 193 -9.38 -4.74 10.55
C VAL A 193 -8.53 -4.72 9.29
N VAL A 194 -7.83 -3.60 9.04
CA VAL A 194 -6.96 -3.48 7.86
C VAL A 194 -5.82 -4.49 7.88
N ARG A 195 -5.22 -4.74 9.06
CA ARG A 195 -4.14 -5.72 9.19
C ARG A 195 -4.61 -7.15 8.94
N GLU A 196 -5.77 -7.52 9.47
CA GLU A 196 -6.35 -8.85 9.30
C GLU A 196 -6.70 -9.11 7.84
N CYS A 197 -7.28 -8.12 7.16
CA CYS A 197 -7.58 -8.23 5.73
C CYS A 197 -6.31 -8.36 4.87
N ILE A 198 -5.30 -7.50 5.08
CA ILE A 198 -4.01 -7.60 4.38
C ILE A 198 -3.35 -8.96 4.63
N LYS A 199 -3.45 -9.49 5.86
CA LYS A 199 -2.91 -10.79 6.20
C LYS A 199 -3.61 -11.90 5.41
N LYS A 200 -4.94 -11.89 5.38
CA LYS A 200 -5.75 -12.85 4.61
C LYS A 200 -5.38 -12.84 3.13
N TRP A 201 -5.32 -11.66 2.49
CA TRP A 201 -4.95 -11.56 1.07
C TRP A 201 -3.51 -12.00 0.78
N ASN A 202 -2.59 -11.75 1.72
CA ASN A 202 -1.23 -12.25 1.59
C ASN A 202 -1.17 -13.78 1.65
N GLU A 203 -2.01 -14.41 2.48
CA GLU A 203 -2.08 -15.88 2.61
C GLU A 203 -2.75 -16.51 1.38
N GLU A 204 -3.83 -15.90 0.87
CA GLU A 204 -4.51 -16.34 -0.36
C GLU A 204 -3.62 -16.24 -1.60
N ALA A 205 -2.87 -15.13 -1.74
CA ALA A 205 -1.97 -14.93 -2.88
C ALA A 205 -0.67 -15.73 -2.79
N PHE A 206 -0.22 -16.04 -1.56
CA PHE A 206 1.04 -16.75 -1.31
C PHE A 206 0.86 -17.83 -0.22
N PRO A 207 0.13 -18.92 -0.52
CA PRO A 207 -0.12 -19.97 0.45
C PRO A 207 1.19 -20.60 0.91
N THR A 208 1.38 -20.72 2.22
CA THR A 208 2.49 -21.49 2.78
C THR A 208 2.29 -22.97 2.46
N LYS A 209 3.40 -23.68 2.15
CA LYS A 209 3.46 -25.03 1.57
C LYS A 209 2.63 -26.14 2.26
N ASP A 210 2.04 -25.88 3.43
CA ASP A 210 1.17 -26.81 4.14
C ASP A 210 -0.31 -26.74 3.67
N GLU A 211 -0.68 -25.75 2.85
CA GLU A 211 -2.04 -25.54 2.33
C GLU A 211 -2.07 -25.38 0.80
N GLN A 212 -1.25 -26.16 0.08
CA GLN A 212 -1.52 -26.35 -1.34
C GLN A 212 -2.74 -27.27 -1.49
N PRO A 213 -3.78 -26.90 -2.27
CA PRO A 213 -4.80 -27.86 -2.65
C PRO A 213 -4.10 -29.00 -3.40
N VAL A 214 -4.21 -30.20 -2.85
CA VAL A 214 -3.77 -31.42 -3.52
C VAL A 214 -4.51 -31.46 -4.86
N SER A 215 -3.75 -31.35 -5.95
CA SER A 215 -4.29 -31.52 -7.30
C SER A 215 -5.01 -32.88 -7.38
N PRO A 216 -6.24 -32.94 -7.94
CA PRO A 216 -7.02 -34.18 -7.99
C PRO A 216 -6.54 -35.18 -9.06
N ASP A 217 -5.36 -34.99 -9.63
CA ASP A 217 -4.77 -35.92 -10.61
C ASP A 217 -3.60 -36.67 -9.98
N ASN A 218 -3.90 -37.65 -9.12
CA ASN A 218 -3.09 -38.85 -8.90
C ASN A 218 -3.92 -39.91 -8.17
N VAL A 219 -4.99 -40.35 -8.81
CA VAL A 219 -5.62 -41.63 -8.46
C VAL A 219 -4.73 -42.74 -9.00
N GLY A 220 -4.03 -43.41 -8.07
CA GLY A 220 -3.59 -44.78 -8.27
C GLY A 220 -2.07 -44.99 -8.20
N VAL A 221 -1.52 -45.09 -6.99
CA VAL A 221 -0.71 -46.25 -6.56
C VAL A 221 -0.84 -46.38 -5.03
N THR A 222 -1.38 -47.51 -4.57
CA THR A 222 -1.48 -47.90 -3.15
C THR A 222 -0.15 -48.45 -2.59
N PRO A 223 -0.01 -48.55 -1.25
CA PRO A 223 1.18 -48.14 -0.52
C PRO A 223 2.02 -49.30 0.01
N LYS A 224 3.35 -49.15 0.12
CA LYS A 224 4.27 -49.82 1.08
C LYS A 224 5.57 -48.97 1.15
N LEU A 225 6.31 -48.76 2.24
CA LEU A 225 6.58 -49.54 3.43
C LEU A 225 7.13 -48.60 4.53
N LYS A 226 6.83 -48.90 5.79
CA LYS A 226 7.24 -48.14 6.98
C LYS A 226 8.56 -48.68 7.56
N LYS A 227 9.37 -47.75 8.10
CA LYS A 227 10.42 -47.85 9.16
C LYS A 227 11.90 -48.04 8.72
N PRO A 228 12.90 -47.66 9.56
CA PRO A 228 12.83 -47.14 10.95
C PRO A 228 13.63 -45.85 11.25
N LYS A 229 13.33 -45.28 12.43
CA LYS A 229 14.12 -44.28 13.17
C LYS A 229 15.55 -44.79 13.45
N VAL A 230 16.56 -43.94 13.24
CA VAL A 230 17.87 -44.07 13.87
C VAL A 230 18.11 -42.88 14.81
N LYS A 231 18.53 -43.19 16.03
CA LYS A 231 18.83 -42.26 17.12
C LYS A 231 20.13 -41.49 16.85
N LYS A 232 20.18 -40.28 17.42
CA LYS A 232 21.34 -39.38 17.55
C LYS A 232 22.65 -40.11 17.86
N ILE A 233 23.73 -39.66 17.22
CA ILE A 233 25.07 -39.69 17.80
C ILE A 233 25.57 -38.24 17.80
N SER A 234 25.90 -37.80 19.01
CA SER A 234 26.66 -36.60 19.35
C SER A 234 28.11 -36.76 18.89
N SER A 235 28.70 -35.71 18.33
CA SER A 235 30.12 -35.43 18.52
C SER A 235 30.36 -33.94 18.35
N ASP A 236 30.62 -33.28 19.48
CA ASP A 236 31.36 -32.03 19.56
C ASP A 236 32.65 -32.10 18.73
N LEU A 237 32.97 -31.03 18.00
CA LEU A 237 34.33 -30.49 17.89
C LEU A 237 34.32 -29.12 17.17
N ALA A 238 34.70 -28.13 17.98
CA ALA A 238 35.36 -26.84 17.76
C ALA A 238 35.53 -26.24 16.33
N GLU A 239 35.22 -24.93 16.27
CA GLU A 239 36.07 -23.82 15.80
C GLU A 239 37.14 -24.15 14.73
N ASP A 240 37.01 -23.60 13.52
CA ASP A 240 37.77 -22.42 13.09
C ASP A 240 37.58 -22.10 11.59
N ASP A 241 37.77 -20.81 11.31
CA ASP A 241 38.17 -20.17 10.05
C ASP A 241 37.18 -19.98 8.86
N PHE A 242 36.86 -18.70 8.69
CA PHE A 242 36.45 -18.03 7.45
C PHE A 242 37.44 -18.26 6.29
N PRO A 243 36.99 -17.94 5.06
CA PRO A 243 37.80 -17.01 4.29
C PRO A 243 36.98 -15.84 3.74
N ASP A 244 37.60 -14.66 3.80
CA ASP A 244 37.26 -13.44 3.05
C ASP A 244 37.15 -13.71 1.55
N PHE A 245 36.09 -13.19 0.92
CA PHE A 245 36.12 -12.45 -0.37
C PHE A 245 34.78 -11.74 -0.61
#